data_AF-A0A536ZQ18-F1
#
_entry.id   AF-A0A536ZQ18-F1
#
_cell.length_a   1.000
_cell.length_b   1.000
_cell.length_c   1.000
_cell.angle_alpha   90.00
_cell.angle_beta   90.00
_cell.angle_gamma   90.00
#
_symmetry.space_group_name_H-M   'P 1'
#
loop_
_entity.id
_entity.type
_entity.pdbx_description
1 polymer ?
#
loop_
_entity_poly.entity_id
_entity_poly.type
_entity_poly.pdbx_seq_one_letter_code
_entity_poly.pdbx_strand_id
1 'polypeptide(L)'
;MHKSRLGTVVIDCQTEQVDTAADFWSKALGWPSEPLSDSNDSNYRELETPLSEVKVLVQVVSHPSRVHIDIETNNIEAEVQRL
;
A
#
# COMPACT_ATOMS: atom_id res chain seq x y z
N MET A 1 -26.17 2.40 6.94
CA MET A 1 -25.26 1.84 5.91
C MET A 1 -23.89 2.45 6.15
N HIS A 2 -22.86 1.62 6.36
CA HIS A 2 -21.48 2.07 6.35
C HIS A 2 -21.04 2.38 4.92
N LYS A 3 -19.87 3.01 4.77
CA LYS A 3 -19.28 3.33 3.47
C LYS A 3 -17.94 2.60 3.34
N SER A 4 -17.66 2.07 2.17
CA SER A 4 -16.35 1.53 1.81
C SER A 4 -16.00 1.85 0.36
N ARG A 5 -14.71 1.77 0.04
CA ARG A 5 -14.17 1.90 -1.32
C ARG A 5 -12.87 1.11 -1.46
N LEU A 6 -12.42 0.91 -2.71
CA LEU A 6 -11.03 0.56 -2.96
C LEU A 6 -10.14 1.72 -2.48
N GLY A 7 -9.30 1.45 -1.49
CA GLY A 7 -8.40 2.43 -0.90
C GLY A 7 -7.04 2.42 -1.58
N THR A 8 -6.38 1.25 -1.56
CA THR A 8 -4.96 1.11 -1.88
C THR A 8 -4.69 -0.16 -2.67
N VAL A 9 -3.76 -0.12 -3.60
CA VAL A 9 -3.07 -1.30 -4.14
C VAL A 9 -1.72 -1.43 -3.43
N VAL A 10 -1.46 -2.58 -2.83
CA VAL A 10 -0.23 -2.80 -2.06
C VAL A 10 0.62 -3.85 -2.78
N ILE A 11 1.88 -3.50 -3.05
CA ILE A 11 2.87 -4.37 -3.65
C ILE A 11 3.73 -4.98 -2.54
N ASP A 12 3.41 -6.22 -2.19
CA ASP A 12 4.14 -6.99 -1.18
C ASP A 12 5.44 -7.54 -1.78
N CYS A 13 6.57 -7.11 -1.23
CA CYS A 13 7.90 -7.52 -1.63
C CYS A 13 8.55 -8.39 -0.56
N GLN A 14 8.85 -9.64 -0.89
CA GLN A 14 9.64 -10.53 -0.05
C GLN A 14 11.12 -10.14 -0.07
N THR A 15 11.50 -9.19 0.79
CA THR A 15 12.86 -8.65 0.90
C THR A 15 13.06 -8.07 2.30
N GLU A 16 14.29 -7.71 2.66
CA GLU A 16 14.58 -6.97 3.90
C GLU A 16 14.85 -5.49 3.64
N GLN A 17 14.88 -5.07 2.37
CA GLN A 17 15.29 -3.73 1.94
C GLN A 17 14.12 -2.97 1.32
N VAL A 18 13.33 -2.29 2.14
CA VAL A 18 12.14 -1.54 1.70
C VAL A 18 12.49 -0.44 0.68
N ASP A 19 13.57 0.31 0.91
CA ASP A 19 13.99 1.39 0.02
C ASP A 19 14.40 0.89 -1.35
N THR A 20 15.07 -0.27 -1.42
CA THR A 20 15.45 -0.88 -2.71
C THR A 20 14.23 -1.34 -3.50
N ALA A 21 13.23 -1.91 -2.83
CA ALA A 21 11.98 -2.30 -3.48
C ALA A 21 11.20 -1.08 -3.96
N ALA A 22 11.12 -0.04 -3.13
CA ALA A 22 10.45 1.21 -3.47
C ALA A 22 11.13 1.93 -4.65
N ASP A 23 12.47 2.00 -4.66
CA ASP A 23 13.25 2.56 -5.77
C ASP A 23 12.95 1.86 -7.10
N PHE A 24 12.83 0.53 -7.09
CA PHE A 24 12.49 -0.24 -8.27
C PHE A 24 11.11 0.16 -8.81
N TRP A 25 10.09 0.16 -7.94
CA TRP A 25 8.72 0.47 -8.34
C TRP A 25 8.53 1.95 -8.69
N SER A 26 9.21 2.86 -7.98
CA SER A 26 9.26 4.28 -8.30
C SER A 26 9.76 4.51 -9.72
N LYS A 27 10.88 3.86 -10.10
CA LYS A 27 11.43 3.95 -11.46
C LYS A 27 10.54 3.27 -12.50
N ALA A 28 9.93 2.14 -12.15
CA ALA A 28 9.08 1.38 -13.07
C ALA A 28 7.75 2.10 -13.38
N LEU A 29 7.16 2.77 -12.38
CA LEU A 29 5.85 3.43 -12.49
C LEU A 29 5.95 4.95 -12.69
N GLY A 30 7.12 5.54 -12.47
CA GLY A 30 7.38 6.97 -12.69
C GLY A 30 6.90 7.88 -11.56
N TRP A 31 6.69 7.35 -10.36
CA TRP A 31 6.24 8.12 -9.19
C TRP A 31 7.33 8.14 -8.10
N PRO A 32 7.64 9.29 -7.48
CA PRO A 32 8.49 9.34 -6.30
C PRO A 32 7.98 8.41 -5.20
N SER A 33 8.88 7.92 -4.36
CA SER A 33 8.51 7.13 -3.19
C SER A 33 8.95 7.83 -1.90
N GLU A 34 8.04 7.90 -0.93
CA GLU A 34 8.31 8.54 0.37
C GLU A 34 7.96 7.58 1.53
N PRO A 35 8.61 7.71 2.70
CA PRO A 35 8.19 7.01 3.90
C PRO A 35 6.82 7.50 4.38
N LEU A 36 6.07 6.60 5.01
CA LEU A 36 4.83 7.00 5.70
C LEU A 36 5.14 7.82 6.95
N SER A 37 4.17 8.64 7.37
CA SER A 37 4.34 9.58 8.50
C SER A 37 4.44 8.88 9.86
N ASP A 38 3.88 7.68 10.00
CA ASP A 38 3.99 6.89 11.23
C ASP A 38 5.28 6.07 11.21
N SER A 39 6.13 6.23 12.23
CA SER A 39 7.37 5.47 12.39
C SER A 39 7.15 3.95 12.52
N ASN A 40 5.96 3.52 12.95
CA ASN A 40 5.61 2.10 13.02
C ASN A 40 5.47 1.48 11.63
N ASP A 41 5.24 2.29 10.59
CA ASP A 41 5.09 1.86 9.20
C ASP A 41 6.43 1.84 8.44
N SER A 42 7.54 1.60 9.16
CA SER A 42 8.89 1.57 8.60
C SER A 42 9.08 0.58 7.44
N ASN A 43 8.25 -0.46 7.37
CA ASN A 43 8.23 -1.47 6.32
C ASN A 43 7.47 -1.04 5.06
N TYR A 44 6.95 0.19 5.00
CA TYR A 44 6.23 0.73 3.86
C TYR A 44 6.94 1.90 3.18
N ARG A 45 6.69 2.06 1.88
CA ARG A 45 6.86 3.32 1.15
C ARG A 45 5.60 3.60 0.36
N GLU A 46 5.17 4.86 0.33
CA GLU A 46 4.08 5.32 -0.52
C GLU A 46 4.65 5.84 -1.83
N LEU A 47 4.07 5.41 -2.94
CA LEU A 47 4.33 6.04 -4.22
C LEU A 47 3.42 7.26 -4.35
N GLU A 48 3.97 8.40 -4.71
CA GLU A 48 3.23 9.67 -4.88
C GLU A 48 2.37 9.64 -6.15
N THR A 49 1.32 8.81 -6.14
CA THR A 49 0.35 8.70 -7.22
C THR A 49 -0.48 9.98 -7.36
N PRO A 50 -0.95 10.34 -8.57
CA PRO A 50 -1.87 11.46 -8.75
C PRO A 50 -3.15 11.29 -7.91
N LEU A 51 -3.74 12.40 -7.44
CA LEU A 51 -4.98 12.37 -6.64
C LEU A 51 -6.18 11.71 -7.35
N SER A 52 -6.16 11.63 -8.68
CA SER A 52 -7.19 10.99 -9.49
C SER A 52 -6.99 9.47 -9.65
N GLU A 53 -5.86 8.93 -9.17
CA GLU A 53 -5.50 7.53 -9.27
C GLU A 53 -5.57 6.82 -7.91
N VAL A 54 -5.54 5.49 -7.92
CA VAL A 54 -5.54 4.70 -6.70
C VAL A 54 -4.20 4.86 -5.98
N LYS A 55 -4.21 4.94 -4.65
CA LYS A 55 -2.99 4.94 -3.85
C LYS A 55 -2.21 3.64 -4.07
N VAL A 56 -0.89 3.75 -4.15
CA VAL A 56 -0.01 2.58 -4.23
C VAL A 56 1.01 2.59 -3.09
N LEU A 57 1.10 1.47 -2.38
CA LEU A 57 2.13 1.22 -1.37
C LEU A 57 3.07 0.11 -1.82
N VAL A 58 4.34 0.22 -1.45
CA VAL A 58 5.31 -0.88 -1.46
C VAL A 58 5.49 -1.33 -0.03
N GLN A 59 5.25 -2.62 0.24
CA GLN A 59 5.33 -3.19 1.58
C GLN A 59 6.37 -4.31 1.62
N VAL A 60 7.25 -4.28 2.62
CA VAL A 60 8.13 -5.41 2.93
C VAL A 60 7.40 -6.46 3.78
N VAL A 61 7.52 -7.71 3.36
CA VAL A 61 6.86 -8.88 3.96
C VAL A 61 7.79 -10.09 4.05
N SER A 62 7.44 -11.07 4.89
CA SER A 62 8.19 -12.34 5.01
C SER A 62 7.68 -13.46 4.09
N HIS A 63 6.46 -13.33 3.57
CA HIS A 63 5.83 -14.30 2.67
C HIS A 63 6.21 -14.04 1.20
N PRO A 64 5.96 -14.99 0.28
CA PRO A 64 6.17 -14.76 -1.16
C PRO A 64 5.51 -13.48 -1.67
N SER A 65 6.22 -12.76 -2.53
CA SER A 65 5.76 -11.50 -3.11
C SER A 65 4.42 -11.65 -3.83
N ARG A 66 3.54 -10.67 -3.65
CA ARG A 66 2.20 -10.62 -4.25
C ARG A 66 1.69 -9.19 -4.31
N VAL A 67 0.50 -9.02 -4.86
CA VAL A 67 -0.25 -7.75 -4.78
C VAL A 67 -1.55 -8.02 -4.05
N HIS A 68 -1.93 -7.12 -3.16
CA HIS A 68 -3.25 -7.12 -2.55
C HIS A 68 -3.89 -5.74 -2.62
N ILE A 69 -5.15 -5.66 -2.20
CA ILE A 69 -5.91 -4.42 -2.14
C ILE A 69 -6.41 -4.16 -0.73
N ASP A 70 -6.38 -2.91 -0.34
CA ASP A 70 -7.04 -2.45 0.88
C ASP A 70 -8.43 -1.92 0.55
N ILE A 71 -9.40 -2.36 1.34
CA ILE A 71 -10.74 -1.79 1.35
C ILE A 71 -10.78 -0.77 2.48
N GLU A 72 -10.84 0.51 2.12
CA GLU A 72 -11.00 1.60 3.07
C GLU A 72 -12.46 1.67 3.50
N THR A 73 -12.70 1.75 4.82
CA THR A 73 -14.05 1.87 5.36
C THR A 73 -14.10 2.75 6.60
N ASN A 74 -15.26 3.37 6.83
CA ASN A 74 -15.55 4.07 8.08
C ASN A 74 -16.13 3.17 9.18
N ASN A 75 -16.27 1.86 8.93
CA ASN A 75 -16.69 0.88 9.93
C ASN A 75 -16.13 -0.50 9.57
N ILE A 76 -15.03 -0.88 10.22
CA ILE A 76 -14.28 -2.11 9.92
C ILE A 76 -15.14 -3.34 10.21
N GLU A 77 -15.78 -3.41 11.38
CA GLU A 77 -16.60 -4.56 11.76
C GLU A 77 -17.75 -4.78 10.78
N ALA A 78 -18.43 -3.70 10.36
CA ALA A 78 -19.53 -3.80 9.40
C ALA A 78 -19.07 -4.21 7.99
N GLU A 79 -17.88 -3.77 7.56
CA GLU A 79 -17.35 -4.16 6.24
C GLU A 79 -16.88 -5.62 6.23
N VAL A 80 -16.27 -6.10 7.32
CA VAL A 80 -15.89 -7.51 7.47
C VAL A 80 -17.14 -8.40 7.45
N GLN A 81 -18.24 -8.02 8.10
CA GLN A 81 -19.48 -8.80 8.06
C GLN A 81 -20.17 -8.82 6.68
N ARG A 82 -19.85 -7.86 5.79
CA ARG A 82 -20.43 -7.75 4.45
C ARG A 82 -19.68 -8.62 3.42
N LEU A 83 -18.39 -8.86 3.63
CA LEU A 83 -17.49 -9.63 2.75
C LEU A 83 -17.56 -11.13 3.05
#